data_AF-A0A1S2R2I0-F1
#
_entry.id   AF-A0A1S2R2I0-F1
#
_cell.length_a   1.000
_cell.length_b   1.000
_cell.length_c   1.000
_cell.angle_alpha   90.00
_cell.angle_beta   90.00
_cell.angle_gamma   90.00
#
_symmetry.space_group_name_H-M   'P 1'
#
loop_
_entity.id
_entity.type
_entity.pdbx_description
1 polymer ?
#
loop_
_entity_poly.entity_id
_entity_poly.type
_entity_poly.pdbx_seq_one_letter_code
_entity_poly.pdbx_strand_id
1 'polypeptide(L)'
;MPGLPTIGIGSKGHYVKLLQMDLNGLALNYNNFTIDGIFDSKTSNATKNFQDRFEIKSDGIVRSLTWKLLIENVKAVQKLLNSYGFHTGYPDGWFGSHTTDAVRKFQNHNGLSPTGIVDPRTRRKLFNPHPQDNIDKRPSSNDINSLQPHVAMLARRFLELTRSHNLDVKITQAFRSWDESDRLFAQGRTTPGPIVSNARGGDSYHNWGLAFDAAPVENGQISNDTQKYFTMGHLGEQLGLKWGGTFKTIVDYPHFQYTFGLNTWDLLNGITPPK
;
A
#
# COMPACT_ATOMS: atom_id res chain seq x y z
N MET A 1 2.93 -26.59 -3.83
CA MET A 1 2.67 -26.02 -5.18
C MET A 1 3.64 -26.68 -6.13
N PRO A 2 3.21 -27.18 -7.31
CA PRO A 2 4.16 -27.62 -8.33
C PRO A 2 5.12 -26.47 -8.66
N GLY A 3 6.34 -26.81 -9.10
CA GLY A 3 7.43 -25.86 -9.31
C GLY A 3 7.14 -24.86 -10.42
N LEU A 4 6.46 -23.76 -10.09
CA LEU A 4 6.27 -22.62 -10.99
C LEU A 4 7.64 -22.07 -11.41
N PRO A 5 7.80 -21.67 -12.68
CA PRO A 5 9.09 -21.25 -13.19
C PRO A 5 9.55 -19.94 -12.55
N THR A 6 10.87 -19.75 -12.48
CA THR A 6 11.42 -18.42 -12.25
C THR A 6 11.29 -17.62 -13.55
N ILE A 7 10.61 -16.48 -13.50
CA ILE A 7 10.44 -15.59 -14.66
C ILE A 7 10.87 -14.16 -14.33
N GLY A 8 11.39 -13.46 -15.32
CA GLY A 8 11.89 -12.09 -15.23
C GLY A 8 12.05 -11.49 -16.63
N ILE A 9 12.71 -10.33 -16.75
CA ILE A 9 12.91 -9.63 -18.03
C ILE A 9 13.39 -10.60 -19.12
N GLY A 10 12.71 -10.58 -20.28
CA GLY A 10 13.01 -11.44 -21.43
C GLY A 10 12.27 -12.79 -21.43
N SER A 11 11.68 -13.21 -20.30
CA SER A 11 10.79 -14.38 -20.24
C SER A 11 9.55 -14.15 -21.11
N LYS A 12 9.02 -15.22 -21.71
CA LYS A 12 7.80 -15.16 -22.53
C LYS A 12 6.90 -16.37 -22.31
N GLY A 13 5.62 -16.25 -22.67
CA GLY A 13 4.67 -17.36 -22.75
C GLY A 13 3.63 -17.38 -21.64
N HIS A 14 3.04 -18.56 -21.43
CA HIS A 14 1.84 -18.74 -20.62
C HIS A 14 1.97 -18.19 -19.18
N TYR A 15 3.04 -18.52 -18.47
CA TYR A 15 3.24 -18.07 -17.09
C TYR A 15 3.45 -16.55 -16.96
N VAL A 16 4.06 -15.91 -17.97
CA VAL A 16 4.17 -14.45 -17.99
C VAL A 16 2.79 -13.82 -18.16
N LYS A 17 1.95 -14.40 -19.03
CA LYS A 17 0.57 -13.93 -19.22
C LYS A 17 -0.27 -14.08 -17.94
N LEU A 18 -0.13 -15.19 -17.22
CA LEU A 18 -0.78 -15.39 -15.92
C LEU A 18 -0.34 -14.34 -14.89
N LEU A 19 0.96 -14.12 -14.74
CA LEU A 19 1.49 -13.04 -13.89
C LEU A 19 0.89 -11.67 -14.25
N GLN A 20 0.89 -11.33 -15.54
CA GLN A 20 0.34 -10.06 -16.02
C GLN A 20 -1.16 -9.94 -15.71
N MET A 21 -1.93 -11.02 -15.86
CA MET A 21 -3.35 -11.06 -15.48
C MET A 21 -3.55 -10.86 -13.97
N ASP A 22 -2.77 -11.55 -13.15
CA ASP A 22 -2.85 -11.44 -11.68
C ASP A 22 -2.47 -10.04 -11.19
N LEU A 23 -1.34 -9.50 -11.68
CA LEU A 23 -0.90 -8.14 -11.36
C LEU A 23 -1.93 -7.10 -11.83
N ASN A 24 -2.50 -7.28 -13.02
CA ASN A 24 -3.53 -6.37 -13.52
C ASN A 24 -4.83 -6.47 -12.69
N GLY A 25 -5.28 -7.68 -12.40
CA GLY A 25 -6.49 -7.95 -11.61
C GLY A 25 -6.40 -7.42 -10.18
N LEU A 26 -5.22 -7.49 -9.56
CA LEU A 26 -4.93 -6.89 -8.25
C LEU A 26 -4.61 -5.38 -8.32
N ALA A 27 -4.85 -4.76 -9.48
CA ALA A 27 -4.67 -3.35 -9.75
C ALA A 27 -3.22 -2.85 -9.62
N LEU A 28 -2.21 -3.69 -9.83
CA LEU A 28 -0.77 -3.34 -9.78
C LEU A 28 -0.20 -2.90 -11.13
N ASN A 29 -1.00 -2.92 -12.19
CA ASN A 29 -0.63 -2.46 -13.53
C ASN A 29 -0.68 -0.91 -13.66
N TYR A 30 0.13 -0.21 -12.86
CA TYR A 30 0.17 1.26 -12.86
C TYR A 30 0.87 1.85 -14.10
N ASN A 31 1.82 1.10 -14.66
CA ASN A 31 2.63 1.54 -15.79
C ASN A 31 2.03 1.13 -17.15
N ASN A 32 0.78 0.66 -17.13
CA ASN A 32 0.02 0.25 -18.30
C ASN A 32 0.83 -0.71 -19.20
N PHE A 33 1.30 -1.82 -18.61
CA PHE A 33 1.82 -2.96 -19.37
C PHE A 33 0.67 -3.68 -20.09
N THR A 34 1.00 -4.33 -21.19
CA THR A 34 0.11 -5.16 -22.00
C THR A 34 0.09 -6.59 -21.47
N ILE A 35 -1.09 -7.24 -21.50
CA ILE A 35 -1.23 -8.66 -21.13
C ILE A 35 -0.97 -9.51 -22.38
N ASP A 36 0.28 -9.60 -22.78
CA ASP A 36 0.74 -10.22 -24.03
C ASP A 36 1.63 -11.46 -23.83
N GLY A 37 1.98 -11.78 -22.58
CA GLY A 37 2.90 -12.85 -22.26
C GLY A 37 4.36 -12.51 -22.53
N ILE A 38 4.74 -11.23 -22.62
CA ILE A 38 6.13 -10.76 -22.75
C ILE A 38 6.55 -10.04 -21.46
N PHE A 39 7.59 -10.54 -20.79
CA PHE A 39 8.07 -9.95 -19.54
C PHE A 39 9.02 -8.80 -19.87
N ASP A 40 8.44 -7.62 -20.09
CA ASP A 40 9.14 -6.39 -20.39
C ASP A 40 9.51 -5.58 -19.13
N SER A 41 10.06 -4.39 -19.32
CA SER A 41 10.41 -3.49 -18.21
C SER A 41 9.19 -3.02 -17.42
N LYS A 42 8.02 -2.84 -18.05
CA LYS A 42 6.80 -2.45 -17.36
C LYS A 42 6.27 -3.56 -16.46
N THR A 43 6.29 -4.80 -16.93
CA THR A 43 5.95 -6.02 -16.16
C THR A 43 6.93 -6.19 -15.00
N SER A 44 8.23 -5.95 -15.21
CA SER A 44 9.23 -5.96 -14.14
C SER A 44 8.98 -4.90 -13.08
N ASN A 45 8.63 -3.68 -13.47
CA ASN A 45 8.31 -2.61 -12.53
C ASN A 45 7.04 -2.93 -11.71
N ALA A 46 6.00 -3.48 -12.33
CA ALA A 46 4.81 -3.94 -11.61
C ALA A 46 5.13 -5.08 -10.62
N THR A 47 6.05 -5.98 -11.01
CA THR A 47 6.55 -7.05 -10.14
C THR A 47 7.32 -6.47 -8.94
N LYS A 48 8.18 -5.48 -9.15
CA LYS A 48 8.90 -4.78 -8.06
C LYS A 48 7.93 -4.11 -7.10
N ASN A 49 6.92 -3.40 -7.62
CA ASN A 49 5.88 -2.77 -6.80
C ASN A 49 5.16 -3.80 -5.91
N PHE A 50 4.85 -4.98 -6.45
CA PHE A 50 4.31 -6.08 -5.65
C PHE A 50 5.31 -6.54 -4.59
N GLN A 51 6.57 -6.80 -4.96
CA GLN A 51 7.60 -7.26 -4.04
C GLN A 51 7.87 -6.27 -2.89
N ASP A 52 7.93 -4.97 -3.19
CA ASP A 52 8.08 -3.91 -2.19
C ASP A 52 6.91 -3.88 -1.21
N ARG A 53 5.67 -4.05 -1.71
CA ARG A 53 4.45 -4.08 -0.88
C ARG A 53 4.46 -5.22 0.13
N PHE A 54 5.01 -6.37 -0.24
CA PHE A 54 5.12 -7.53 0.63
C PHE A 54 6.43 -7.58 1.40
N GLU A 55 7.24 -6.51 1.34
CA GLU A 55 8.54 -6.38 2.00
C GLU A 55 9.49 -7.56 1.69
N ILE A 56 9.38 -8.11 0.48
CA ILE A 56 10.29 -9.13 -0.04
C ILE A 56 11.33 -8.50 -0.98
N LYS A 57 12.30 -9.30 -1.43
CA LYS A 57 13.34 -8.83 -2.35
C LYS A 57 12.72 -8.25 -3.64
N SER A 58 12.80 -6.93 -3.82
CA SER A 58 12.30 -6.19 -4.99
C SER A 58 13.33 -6.15 -6.13
N ASP A 59 13.56 -7.31 -6.75
CA ASP A 59 14.47 -7.45 -7.90
C ASP A 59 13.75 -7.59 -9.24
N GLY A 60 12.41 -7.59 -9.25
CA GLY A 60 11.59 -7.73 -10.45
C GLY A 60 11.62 -9.14 -11.05
N ILE A 61 12.11 -10.13 -10.29
CA ILE A 61 12.16 -11.54 -10.70
C ILE A 61 11.16 -12.34 -9.86
N VAL A 62 10.23 -13.01 -10.53
CA VAL A 62 9.20 -13.83 -9.90
C VAL A 62 9.77 -15.20 -9.60
N ARG A 63 9.98 -15.48 -8.31
CA ARG A 63 10.39 -16.78 -7.78
C ARG A 63 9.26 -17.42 -6.97
N SER A 64 9.54 -18.55 -6.34
CA SER A 64 8.57 -19.29 -5.51
C SER A 64 7.85 -18.42 -4.47
N LEU A 65 8.55 -17.51 -3.79
CA LEU A 65 7.93 -16.63 -2.80
C LEU A 65 7.00 -15.59 -3.45
N THR A 66 7.43 -14.95 -4.55
CA THR A 66 6.59 -14.01 -5.30
C THR A 66 5.32 -14.70 -5.81
N TRP A 67 5.46 -15.89 -6.40
CA TRP A 67 4.33 -16.69 -6.86
C TRP A 67 3.38 -17.05 -5.72
N LYS A 68 3.92 -17.57 -4.61
CA LYS A 68 3.13 -17.96 -3.46
C LYS A 68 2.28 -16.79 -2.95
N LEU A 69 2.88 -15.62 -2.76
CA LEU A 69 2.17 -14.45 -2.27
C LEU A 69 1.09 -14.00 -3.26
N LEU A 70 1.41 -13.94 -4.56
CA LEU A 70 0.45 -13.51 -5.58
C LEU A 70 -0.77 -14.44 -5.64
N ILE A 71 -0.52 -15.75 -5.66
CA ILE A 71 -1.56 -16.79 -5.66
C ILE A 71 -2.45 -16.69 -4.42
N GLU A 72 -1.87 -16.52 -3.22
CA GLU A 72 -2.67 -16.42 -2.00
C GLU A 72 -3.50 -15.12 -1.96
N ASN A 73 -3.00 -14.03 -2.55
CA ASN A 73 -3.76 -12.78 -2.72
C ASN A 73 -4.97 -12.97 -3.65
N VAL A 74 -4.77 -13.62 -4.80
CA VAL A 74 -5.88 -13.91 -5.72
C VAL A 74 -6.89 -14.86 -5.09
N LYS A 75 -6.44 -15.88 -4.34
CA LYS A 75 -7.35 -16.77 -3.60
C LYS A 75 -8.18 -16.04 -2.56
N ALA A 76 -7.61 -15.06 -1.85
CA ALA A 76 -8.35 -14.26 -0.88
C ALA A 76 -9.51 -13.51 -1.57
N VAL A 77 -9.24 -12.88 -2.71
CA VAL A 77 -10.26 -12.23 -3.56
C VAL A 77 -11.32 -13.23 -4.01
N GLN A 78 -10.92 -14.37 -4.57
CA GLN A 78 -11.84 -15.40 -5.05
C GLN A 78 -12.74 -15.95 -3.93
N LYS A 79 -12.18 -16.21 -2.75
CA LYS A 79 -12.94 -16.67 -1.58
C LYS A 79 -13.98 -15.64 -1.13
N LEU A 80 -13.62 -14.36 -1.06
CA LEU A 80 -14.55 -13.28 -0.68
C LEU A 80 -15.67 -13.10 -1.72
N LEU A 81 -15.33 -13.11 -3.01
CA LEU A 81 -16.33 -13.04 -4.08
C LEU A 81 -17.29 -14.22 -4.03
N ASN A 82 -16.76 -15.44 -3.79
CA ASN A 82 -17.59 -16.63 -3.59
C ASN A 82 -18.49 -16.52 -2.35
N SER A 83 -17.98 -16.05 -1.21
CA SER A 83 -18.78 -15.89 0.00
C SER A 83 -19.90 -14.85 -0.17
N TYR A 84 -19.72 -13.88 -1.06
CA TYR A 84 -20.77 -12.92 -1.42
C TYR A 84 -21.65 -13.37 -2.60
N GLY A 85 -21.47 -14.59 -3.12
CA GLY A 85 -22.33 -15.15 -4.17
C GLY A 85 -21.99 -14.73 -5.60
N PHE A 86 -20.80 -14.18 -5.85
CA PHE A 86 -20.39 -13.75 -7.21
C PHE A 86 -19.73 -14.86 -8.05
N HIS A 87 -19.48 -16.03 -7.45
CA HIS A 87 -19.06 -17.28 -8.09
C HIS A 87 -17.85 -17.16 -9.05
N THR A 88 -16.64 -17.25 -8.51
CA THR A 88 -15.38 -17.37 -9.27
C THR A 88 -15.03 -18.81 -9.65
N GLY A 89 -15.78 -19.80 -9.16
CA GLY A 89 -15.39 -21.21 -9.21
C GLY A 89 -14.46 -21.59 -8.04
N TYR A 90 -13.68 -22.66 -8.21
CA TYR A 90 -12.69 -23.07 -7.20
C TYR A 90 -11.62 -21.97 -7.05
N PRO A 91 -11.25 -21.55 -5.81
CA PRO A 91 -10.19 -20.57 -5.57
C PRO A 91 -8.80 -21.12 -5.93
N ASP A 92 -8.49 -21.14 -7.23
CA ASP A 92 -7.24 -21.67 -7.80
C ASP A 92 -6.05 -20.71 -7.65
N GLY A 93 -6.32 -19.42 -7.38
CA GLY A 93 -5.32 -18.37 -7.27
C GLY A 93 -4.88 -17.78 -8.60
N TRP A 94 -5.65 -17.98 -9.67
CA TRP A 94 -5.42 -17.34 -10.96
C TRP A 94 -6.52 -16.31 -11.26
N PHE A 95 -6.11 -15.10 -11.65
CA PHE A 95 -7.03 -14.02 -11.97
C PHE A 95 -7.53 -14.13 -13.42
N GLY A 96 -8.17 -15.27 -13.71
CA GLY A 96 -8.77 -15.60 -15.01
C GLY A 96 -10.11 -14.91 -15.29
N SER A 97 -10.73 -15.27 -16.41
CA SER A 97 -12.02 -14.71 -16.86
C SER A 97 -13.14 -14.84 -15.82
N HIS A 98 -13.26 -16.01 -15.16
CA HIS A 98 -14.26 -16.21 -14.10
C HIS A 98 -14.07 -15.24 -12.93
N THR A 99 -12.82 -15.03 -12.48
CA THR A 99 -12.50 -14.04 -11.45
C THR A 99 -12.80 -12.63 -11.93
N THR A 100 -12.40 -12.26 -13.15
CA THR A 100 -12.69 -10.95 -13.74
C THR A 100 -14.19 -10.67 -13.80
N ASP A 101 -14.99 -11.62 -14.27
CA ASP A 101 -16.45 -11.44 -14.41
C ASP A 101 -17.14 -11.37 -13.05
N ALA A 102 -16.70 -12.15 -12.06
CA ALA A 102 -17.18 -12.05 -10.69
C ALA A 102 -16.88 -10.67 -10.09
N VAL A 103 -15.68 -10.12 -10.33
CA VAL A 103 -15.32 -8.76 -9.90
C VAL A 103 -16.21 -7.72 -10.56
N ARG A 104 -16.48 -7.83 -11.88
CA ARG A 104 -17.41 -6.91 -12.57
C ARG A 104 -18.82 -6.95 -11.97
N LYS A 105 -19.33 -8.15 -11.68
CA LYS A 105 -20.64 -8.32 -11.04
C LYS A 105 -20.66 -7.72 -9.64
N PHE A 106 -19.63 -7.98 -8.84
CA PHE A 106 -19.46 -7.38 -7.51
C PHE A 106 -19.43 -5.86 -7.58
N GLN A 107 -18.64 -5.30 -8.50
CA GLN A 107 -18.53 -3.86 -8.71
C GLN A 107 -19.89 -3.26 -9.08
N ASN A 108 -20.58 -3.82 -10.08
CA ASN A 108 -21.90 -3.35 -10.49
C ASN A 108 -22.93 -3.40 -9.34
N HIS A 109 -22.97 -4.52 -8.61
CA HIS A 109 -23.86 -4.68 -7.44
C HIS A 109 -23.60 -3.63 -6.36
N ASN A 110 -22.34 -3.18 -6.21
CA ASN A 110 -21.91 -2.23 -5.20
C ASN A 110 -21.83 -0.77 -5.69
N GLY A 111 -22.35 -0.47 -6.89
CA GLY A 111 -22.32 0.88 -7.47
C GLY A 111 -20.93 1.37 -7.85
N LEU A 112 -20.01 0.46 -8.16
CA LEU A 112 -18.66 0.75 -8.66
C LEU A 112 -18.58 0.55 -10.18
N SER A 113 -17.62 1.20 -10.83
CA SER A 113 -17.32 0.93 -12.25
C SER A 113 -16.91 -0.54 -12.46
N PRO A 114 -17.57 -1.29 -13.36
CA PRO A 114 -17.32 -2.72 -13.56
C PRO A 114 -16.07 -2.98 -14.41
N THR A 115 -14.90 -2.56 -13.93
CA THR A 115 -13.61 -2.71 -14.61
C THR A 115 -13.13 -4.16 -14.66
N GLY A 116 -13.56 -4.99 -13.70
CA GLY A 116 -13.03 -6.35 -13.50
C GLY A 116 -11.67 -6.37 -12.79
N ILE A 117 -11.20 -5.21 -12.31
CA ILE A 117 -9.95 -5.03 -11.57
C ILE A 117 -10.28 -4.68 -10.12
N VAL A 118 -9.61 -5.31 -9.16
CA VAL A 118 -9.76 -5.02 -7.72
C VAL A 118 -8.96 -3.78 -7.33
N ASP A 119 -9.41 -2.62 -7.83
CA ASP A 119 -8.86 -1.31 -7.49
C ASP A 119 -9.12 -0.93 -6.01
N PRO A 120 -8.56 0.18 -5.50
CA PRO A 120 -8.72 0.56 -4.08
C PRO A 120 -10.18 0.63 -3.62
N ARG A 121 -11.10 1.15 -4.45
CA ARG A 121 -12.53 1.24 -4.13
C ARG A 121 -13.17 -0.13 -4.04
N THR A 122 -12.80 -1.03 -4.96
CA THR A 122 -13.23 -2.42 -4.97
C THR A 122 -12.66 -3.18 -3.78
N ARG A 123 -11.37 -3.04 -3.47
CA ARG A 123 -10.72 -3.66 -2.30
C ARG A 123 -11.42 -3.25 -1.01
N ARG A 124 -11.66 -1.94 -0.83
CA ARG A 124 -12.29 -1.39 0.36
C ARG A 124 -13.65 -2.02 0.63
N LYS A 125 -14.50 -2.15 -0.40
CA LYS A 125 -15.81 -2.80 -0.28
C LYS A 125 -15.73 -4.32 -0.16
N LEU A 126 -14.85 -4.97 -0.92
CA LEU A 126 -14.75 -6.43 -0.97
C LEU A 126 -14.23 -7.00 0.35
N PHE A 127 -13.17 -6.40 0.89
CA PHE A 127 -12.57 -6.83 2.14
C PHE A 127 -13.26 -6.22 3.37
N ASN A 128 -13.86 -5.03 3.24
CA ASN A 128 -14.49 -4.27 4.31
C ASN A 128 -13.67 -4.32 5.63
N PRO A 129 -12.39 -3.93 5.57
CA PRO A 129 -11.48 -4.11 6.70
C PRO A 129 -11.91 -3.19 7.85
N HIS A 130 -11.93 -3.73 9.06
CA HIS A 130 -12.27 -3.01 10.30
C HIS A 130 -13.53 -2.12 10.19
N PRO A 131 -14.73 -2.71 10.07
CA PRO A 131 -15.98 -1.96 9.84
C PRO A 131 -16.26 -0.88 10.90
N GLN A 132 -15.74 -1.05 12.12
CA GLN A 132 -15.92 -0.10 13.22
C GLN A 132 -15.13 1.21 13.02
N ASP A 133 -14.06 1.18 12.23
CA ASP A 133 -13.20 2.34 12.00
C ASP A 133 -13.82 3.34 11.02
N ASN A 134 -14.93 2.98 10.36
CA ASN A 134 -15.65 3.81 9.39
C ASN A 134 -14.71 4.45 8.34
N ILE A 135 -13.72 3.68 7.88
CA ILE A 135 -12.62 4.15 7.00
C ILE A 135 -13.15 4.87 5.75
N ASP A 136 -14.33 4.48 5.26
CA ASP A 136 -15.02 5.11 4.12
C ASP A 136 -15.38 6.59 4.33
N LYS A 137 -15.64 6.99 5.58
CA LYS A 137 -16.13 8.34 5.93
C LYS A 137 -15.13 9.12 6.76
N ARG A 138 -14.02 8.49 7.16
CA ARG A 138 -13.01 9.09 8.02
C ARG A 138 -12.17 10.08 7.20
N PRO A 139 -12.21 11.39 7.52
CA PRO A 139 -11.40 12.38 6.81
C PRO A 139 -9.93 12.26 7.20
N SER A 140 -9.04 12.71 6.32
CA SER A 140 -7.63 12.88 6.68
C SER A 140 -7.48 13.91 7.81
N SER A 141 -6.43 13.73 8.61
CA SER A 141 -6.19 14.54 9.80
C SER A 141 -4.70 14.63 10.08
N ASN A 142 -4.28 15.74 10.69
CA ASN A 142 -2.96 15.91 11.31
C ASN A 142 -3.01 15.75 12.83
N ASP A 143 -4.18 15.47 13.42
CA ASP A 143 -4.31 15.20 14.85
C ASP A 143 -3.73 13.82 15.20
N ILE A 144 -2.81 13.79 16.17
CA ILE A 144 -2.22 12.57 16.74
C ILE A 144 -3.29 11.60 17.26
N ASN A 145 -4.43 12.11 17.74
CA ASN A 145 -5.54 11.26 18.20
C ASN A 145 -6.22 10.48 17.06
N SER A 146 -5.91 10.80 15.80
CA SER A 146 -6.33 10.00 14.65
C SER A 146 -5.44 8.78 14.39
N LEU A 147 -4.33 8.62 15.10
CA LEU A 147 -3.47 7.44 14.98
C LEU A 147 -3.99 6.27 15.82
N GLN A 148 -3.47 5.07 15.55
CA GLN A 148 -3.62 3.94 16.46
C GLN A 148 -3.04 4.33 17.84
N PRO A 149 -3.64 3.93 18.98
CA PRO A 149 -3.28 4.47 20.31
C PRO A 149 -1.79 4.38 20.69
N HIS A 150 -1.13 3.26 20.41
CA HIS A 150 0.29 3.09 20.66
C HIS A 150 1.14 3.95 19.71
N VAL A 151 0.75 4.08 18.44
CA VAL A 151 1.41 5.00 17.49
C VAL A 151 1.22 6.46 17.92
N ALA A 152 0.05 6.82 18.44
CA ALA A 152 -0.22 8.13 19.02
C ALA A 152 0.69 8.42 20.23
N MET A 153 0.87 7.43 21.12
CA MET A 153 1.81 7.52 22.23
C MET A 153 3.25 7.74 21.75
N LEU A 154 3.70 6.98 20.74
CA LEU A 154 5.03 7.16 20.15
C LEU A 154 5.20 8.54 19.52
N ALA A 155 4.19 9.05 18.81
CA ALA A 155 4.21 10.40 18.23
C ALA A 155 4.35 11.49 19.31
N ARG A 156 3.68 11.35 20.47
CA ARG A 156 3.86 12.30 21.59
C ARG A 156 5.27 12.25 22.17
N ARG A 157 5.80 11.05 22.42
CA ARG A 157 7.18 10.86 22.90
C ARG A 157 8.21 11.41 21.90
N PHE A 158 7.94 11.28 20.61
CA PHE A 158 8.75 11.83 19.55
C PHE A 158 8.80 13.37 19.59
N LEU A 159 7.66 14.03 19.78
CA LEU A 159 7.62 15.48 19.94
C LEU A 159 8.34 15.95 21.22
N GLU A 160 8.21 15.21 22.32
CA GLU A 160 8.93 15.49 23.57
C GLU A 160 10.46 15.35 23.39
N LEU A 161 10.89 14.26 22.74
CA LEU A 161 12.30 13.96 22.51
C LEU A 161 12.96 14.95 21.55
N THR A 162 12.28 15.34 20.47
CA THR A 162 12.79 16.35 19.54
C THR A 162 12.94 17.70 20.24
N ARG A 163 11.94 18.10 21.03
CA ARG A 163 12.00 19.33 21.83
C ARG A 163 13.13 19.32 22.86
N SER A 164 13.40 18.19 23.53
CA SER A 164 14.51 18.08 24.48
C SER A 164 15.89 18.22 23.82
N HIS A 165 15.96 18.10 22.50
CA HIS A 165 17.16 18.30 21.68
C HIS A 165 17.17 19.66 20.97
N ASN A 166 16.37 20.63 21.45
CA ASN A 166 16.21 21.96 20.84
C ASN A 166 15.76 21.92 19.37
N LEU A 167 14.95 20.92 19.01
CA LEU A 167 14.38 20.77 17.69
C LEU A 167 12.85 20.83 17.79
N ASP A 168 12.29 22.00 17.45
CA ASP A 168 10.83 22.13 17.36
C ASP A 168 10.31 21.39 16.12
N VAL A 169 9.34 20.51 16.32
CA VAL A 169 8.75 19.66 15.29
C VAL A 169 7.23 19.74 15.39
N LYS A 170 6.53 19.66 14.25
CA LYS A 170 5.08 19.49 14.21
C LYS A 170 4.69 18.28 13.37
N ILE A 171 3.58 17.65 13.71
CA ILE A 171 2.92 16.66 12.86
C ILE A 171 2.23 17.40 11.71
N THR A 172 2.57 17.04 10.48
CA THR A 172 1.99 17.61 9.25
C THR A 172 0.91 16.71 8.66
N GLN A 173 0.98 15.40 8.89
CA GLN A 173 -0.05 14.44 8.52
C GLN A 173 -0.09 13.29 9.53
N ALA A 174 -1.28 12.84 9.90
CA ALA A 174 -1.50 11.64 10.69
C ALA A 174 -2.31 10.63 9.88
N PHE A 175 -3.58 10.38 10.23
CA PHE A 175 -4.45 9.56 9.40
C PHE A 175 -4.67 10.21 8.02
N ARG A 176 -4.49 9.44 6.96
CA ARG A 176 -4.82 9.85 5.58
C ARG A 176 -5.95 8.99 5.06
N SER A 177 -7.02 9.59 4.56
CA SER A 177 -8.12 8.83 3.94
C SER A 177 -7.64 8.10 2.67
N TRP A 178 -8.32 7.01 2.31
CA TRP A 178 -7.99 6.25 1.10
C TRP A 178 -8.17 7.09 -0.17
N ASP A 179 -9.20 7.93 -0.21
CA ASP A 179 -9.50 8.81 -1.34
C ASP A 179 -8.43 9.92 -1.48
N GLU A 180 -7.82 10.38 -0.39
CA GLU A 180 -6.67 11.28 -0.46
C GLU A 180 -5.41 10.55 -0.94
N SER A 181 -5.12 9.34 -0.45
CA SER A 181 -4.02 8.53 -0.98
C SER A 181 -4.15 8.30 -2.49
N ASP A 182 -5.35 7.98 -2.98
CA ASP A 182 -5.61 7.82 -4.42
C ASP A 182 -5.38 9.12 -5.20
N ARG A 183 -5.72 10.28 -4.63
CA ARG A 183 -5.43 11.60 -5.24
C ARG A 183 -3.94 11.90 -5.30
N LEU A 184 -3.19 11.62 -4.23
CA LEU A 184 -1.72 11.78 -4.21
C LEU A 184 -1.05 10.80 -5.18
N PHE A 185 -1.57 9.58 -5.30
CA PHE A 185 -1.09 8.61 -6.27
C PHE A 185 -1.36 9.06 -7.71
N ALA A 186 -2.50 9.69 -7.98
CA ALA A 186 -2.85 10.19 -9.31
C ALA A 186 -1.91 11.31 -9.79
N GLN A 187 -1.33 12.10 -8.88
CA GLN A 187 -0.44 13.20 -9.19
C GLN A 187 0.83 12.74 -9.93
N GLY A 188 1.12 13.38 -11.06
CA GLY A 188 2.21 13.01 -11.97
C GLY A 188 1.95 11.75 -12.80
N ARG A 189 0.75 11.17 -12.70
CA ARG A 189 0.32 10.00 -13.49
C ARG A 189 -0.90 10.31 -14.34
N THR A 190 -2.02 10.58 -13.69
CA THR A 190 -3.29 10.91 -14.34
C THR A 190 -3.75 12.34 -14.05
N THR A 191 -3.09 13.04 -13.13
CA THR A 191 -3.27 14.47 -12.86
C THR A 191 -1.91 15.19 -12.90
N PRO A 192 -1.85 16.49 -13.25
CA PRO A 192 -0.60 17.26 -13.27
C PRO A 192 0.10 17.35 -11.91
N GLY A 193 1.41 17.56 -11.91
CA GLY A 193 2.25 17.74 -10.72
C GLY A 193 3.35 16.68 -10.59
N PRO A 194 4.29 16.83 -9.64
CA PRO A 194 5.30 15.81 -9.37
C PRO A 194 4.66 14.55 -8.76
N ILE A 195 5.26 13.38 -8.99
CA ILE A 195 4.89 12.15 -8.26
C ILE A 195 5.34 12.32 -6.80
N VAL A 196 4.38 12.29 -5.88
CA VAL A 196 4.63 12.44 -4.42
C VAL A 196 4.35 11.17 -3.63
N SER A 197 3.70 10.17 -4.24
CA SER A 197 3.44 8.89 -3.60
C SER A 197 3.43 7.74 -4.61
N ASN A 198 3.83 6.56 -4.13
CA ASN A 198 3.67 5.28 -4.83
C ASN A 198 2.55 4.42 -4.25
N ALA A 199 1.86 4.87 -3.19
CA ALA A 199 0.82 4.12 -2.50
C ALA A 199 -0.58 4.62 -2.88
N ARG A 200 -1.45 3.69 -3.28
CA ARG A 200 -2.89 3.94 -3.43
C ARG A 200 -3.61 3.81 -2.09
N GLY A 201 -4.92 4.09 -2.07
CA GLY A 201 -5.79 3.82 -0.93
C GLY A 201 -5.64 2.38 -0.42
N GLY A 202 -5.36 2.27 0.88
CA GLY A 202 -5.14 1.01 1.59
C GLY A 202 -3.69 0.51 1.53
N ASP A 203 -2.86 1.07 0.66
CA ASP A 203 -1.47 0.64 0.46
C ASP A 203 -0.48 1.51 1.25
N SER A 204 -0.96 2.56 1.95
CA SER A 204 -0.17 3.42 2.83
C SER A 204 -0.51 3.18 4.30
N TYR A 205 0.49 3.11 5.18
CA TYR A 205 0.27 2.97 6.62
C TYR A 205 -0.49 4.16 7.26
N HIS A 206 -0.51 5.33 6.63
CA HIS A 206 -1.39 6.42 7.05
C HIS A 206 -2.88 6.07 6.93
N ASN A 207 -3.25 5.22 5.98
CA ASN A 207 -4.63 4.76 5.81
C ASN A 207 -5.13 3.89 6.97
N TRP A 208 -4.21 3.46 7.83
CA TRP A 208 -4.44 2.56 8.95
C TRP A 208 -4.09 3.21 10.31
N GLY A 209 -3.73 4.50 10.31
CA GLY A 209 -3.29 5.20 11.52
C GLY A 209 -1.95 4.69 12.07
N LEU A 210 -1.13 4.04 11.23
CA LEU A 210 0.15 3.42 11.61
C LEU A 210 1.37 4.23 11.18
N ALA A 211 1.15 5.41 10.60
CA ALA A 211 2.20 6.32 10.20
C ALA A 211 1.77 7.78 10.38
N PHE A 212 2.76 8.65 10.52
CA PHE A 212 2.60 10.09 10.56
C PHE A 212 3.78 10.77 9.83
N ASP A 213 3.51 11.94 9.27
CA ASP A 213 4.53 12.82 8.70
C ASP A 213 4.77 13.97 9.68
N ALA A 214 6.04 14.33 9.87
CA ALA A 214 6.47 15.40 10.75
C ALA A 214 7.48 16.30 10.04
N ALA A 215 7.56 17.56 10.48
CA ALA A 215 8.48 18.53 9.92
C ALA A 215 9.09 19.40 11.01
N PRO A 216 10.41 19.67 10.96
CA PRO A 216 11.04 20.68 11.79
C PRO A 216 10.44 22.06 11.51
N VAL A 217 10.31 22.88 12.55
CA VAL A 217 9.75 24.23 12.47
C VAL A 217 10.78 25.25 12.93
N GLU A 218 10.89 26.35 12.20
CA GLU A 218 11.72 27.51 12.55
C GLU A 218 10.91 28.77 12.33
N ASN A 219 10.86 29.66 13.32
CA ASN A 219 10.12 30.92 13.23
C ASN A 219 8.66 30.73 12.78
N GLY A 220 8.02 29.63 13.21
CA GLY A 220 6.65 29.27 12.86
C GLY A 220 6.45 28.65 11.47
N GLN A 221 7.51 28.52 10.66
CA GLN A 221 7.47 27.95 9.31
C GLN A 221 8.13 26.57 9.26
N ILE A 222 7.72 25.73 8.31
CA ILE A 222 8.43 24.46 8.06
C ILE A 222 9.83 24.77 7.58
N SER A 223 10.83 24.18 8.23
CA SER A 223 12.22 24.30 7.81
C SER A 223 12.46 23.50 6.53
N ASN A 224 13.31 24.05 5.66
CA ASN A 224 13.86 23.36 4.50
C ASN A 224 15.26 22.78 4.79
N ASP A 225 15.72 22.84 6.04
CA ASP A 225 17.03 22.31 6.45
C ASP A 225 16.99 20.78 6.55
N THR A 226 17.59 20.11 5.57
CA THR A 226 17.70 18.66 5.52
C THR A 226 18.41 18.08 6.75
N GLN A 227 19.38 18.79 7.36
CA GLN A 227 20.08 18.30 8.54
C GLN A 227 19.13 18.14 9.73
N LYS A 228 18.14 19.03 9.86
CA LYS A 228 17.10 18.91 10.88
C LYS A 228 16.21 17.70 10.65
N TYR A 229 15.91 17.36 9.39
CA TYR A 229 15.20 16.12 9.09
C TYR A 229 16.02 14.88 9.45
N PHE A 230 17.34 14.88 9.24
CA PHE A 230 18.21 13.79 9.70
C PHE A 230 18.19 13.65 11.23
N THR A 231 18.37 14.75 11.96
CA THR A 231 18.29 14.72 13.43
C THR A 231 16.92 14.24 13.92
N MET A 232 15.84 14.79 13.37
CA MET A 232 14.46 14.37 13.66
C MET A 232 14.27 12.86 13.40
N GLY A 233 14.76 12.39 12.26
CA GLY A 233 14.73 11.00 11.83
C GLY A 233 15.35 10.05 12.86
N HIS A 234 16.61 10.30 13.20
CA HIS A 234 17.35 9.46 14.15
C HIS A 234 16.76 9.51 15.57
N LEU A 235 16.21 10.64 16.00
CA LEU A 235 15.47 10.70 17.27
C LEU A 235 14.20 9.85 17.23
N GLY A 236 13.48 9.83 16.10
CA GLY A 236 12.35 8.91 15.92
C GLY A 236 12.76 7.44 15.99
N GLU A 237 13.88 7.07 15.37
CA GLU A 237 14.41 5.71 15.41
C GLU A 237 14.76 5.23 16.83
N GLN A 238 15.25 6.11 17.71
CA GLN A 238 15.49 5.80 19.13
C GLN A 238 14.22 5.35 19.88
N LEU A 239 13.05 5.76 19.42
CA LEU A 239 11.74 5.37 19.97
C LEU A 239 11.19 4.09 19.33
N GLY A 240 11.94 3.47 18.40
CA GLY A 240 11.51 2.29 17.65
C GLY A 240 10.63 2.61 16.44
N LEU A 241 10.48 3.87 16.04
CA LEU A 241 9.82 4.23 14.79
C LEU A 241 10.73 3.87 13.62
N LYS A 242 10.15 3.33 12.55
CA LYS A 242 10.84 3.23 11.27
C LYS A 242 10.72 4.59 10.56
N TRP A 243 11.86 5.16 10.19
CA TRP A 243 11.93 6.47 9.55
C TRP A 243 12.07 6.36 8.02
N GLY A 244 11.27 7.13 7.28
CA GLY A 244 11.25 7.13 5.81
C GLY A 244 12.52 7.65 5.15
N GLY A 245 13.38 8.36 5.88
CA GLY A 245 14.73 8.72 5.43
C GLY A 245 15.65 7.52 5.18
N THR A 246 15.31 6.34 5.71
CA THR A 246 16.07 5.08 5.48
C THR A 246 15.55 4.26 4.31
N PHE A 247 14.45 4.69 3.67
CA PHE A 247 13.87 3.95 2.55
C PHE A 247 14.78 4.03 1.32
N LYS A 248 14.80 2.99 0.48
CA LYS A 248 15.63 3.00 -0.73
C LYS A 248 15.03 3.92 -1.80
N THR A 249 13.72 3.82 -2.01
CA THR A 249 12.92 4.65 -2.92
C THR A 249 11.44 4.52 -2.55
N ILE A 250 10.63 5.56 -2.52
CA ILE A 250 11.01 6.99 -2.46
C ILE A 250 11.52 7.28 -1.05
N VAL A 251 12.65 7.98 -0.92
CA VAL A 251 13.14 8.47 0.38
C VAL A 251 12.16 9.54 0.87
N ASP A 252 11.59 9.35 2.06
CA ASP A 252 10.52 10.20 2.59
C ASP A 252 10.90 10.73 3.98
N TYR A 253 11.66 11.83 4.00
CA TYR A 253 12.24 12.38 5.23
C TYR A 253 11.20 12.80 6.29
N PRO A 254 10.02 13.34 5.94
CA PRO A 254 8.97 13.60 6.92
C PRO A 254 8.37 12.34 7.58
N HIS A 255 8.48 11.17 6.96
CA HIS A 255 7.66 10.02 7.28
C HIS A 255 8.18 9.17 8.45
N PHE A 256 7.28 8.78 9.35
CA PHE A 256 7.53 7.82 10.43
C PHE A 256 6.40 6.79 10.49
N GLN A 257 6.74 5.53 10.76
CA GLN A 257 5.76 4.46 10.89
C GLN A 257 6.10 3.47 12.01
N TYR A 258 5.07 2.85 12.56
CA TYR A 258 5.18 1.69 13.43
C TYR A 258 4.08 0.68 13.09
N THR A 259 4.47 -0.46 12.53
CA THR A 259 3.54 -1.37 11.84
C THR A 259 3.20 -2.63 12.63
N PHE A 260 3.84 -2.85 13.78
CA PHE A 260 3.72 -4.09 14.57
C PHE A 260 4.14 -5.35 13.78
N GLY A 261 4.94 -5.19 12.72
CA GLY A 261 5.30 -6.28 11.82
C GLY A 261 4.21 -6.66 10.81
N LEU A 262 3.10 -5.91 10.78
CA LEU A 262 2.02 -6.10 9.81
C LEU A 262 2.33 -5.38 8.51
N ASN A 263 2.05 -6.01 7.38
CA ASN A 263 1.99 -5.34 6.10
C ASN A 263 0.55 -4.85 5.81
N THR A 264 0.38 -4.02 4.78
CA THR A 264 -0.97 -3.48 4.45
C THR A 264 -1.96 -4.53 3.96
N TRP A 265 -1.48 -5.70 3.52
CA TRP A 265 -2.34 -6.83 3.16
C TRP A 265 -2.89 -7.55 4.40
N ASP A 266 -2.10 -7.67 5.47
CA ASP A 266 -2.57 -8.21 6.75
C ASP A 266 -3.74 -7.36 7.29
N LEU A 267 -3.55 -6.03 7.28
CA LEU A 267 -4.56 -5.05 7.68
C LEU A 267 -5.82 -5.13 6.79
N LEU A 268 -5.63 -5.28 5.47
CA LEU A 268 -6.74 -5.46 4.54
C LEU A 268 -7.53 -6.74 4.80
N ASN A 269 -6.89 -7.81 5.27
CA ASN A 269 -7.56 -9.06 5.65
C ASN A 269 -8.14 -9.01 7.08
N GLY A 270 -8.17 -7.83 7.71
CA GLY A 270 -8.81 -7.62 9.01
C GLY A 270 -7.93 -7.94 10.21
N ILE A 271 -6.63 -8.20 10.03
CA ILE A 271 -5.68 -8.35 11.14
C ILE A 271 -5.46 -6.96 11.74
N THR A 272 -5.81 -6.75 13.00
CA THR A 272 -5.60 -5.48 13.70
C THR A 272 -4.27 -5.48 14.46
N PRO A 273 -3.60 -4.32 14.58
CA PRO A 273 -2.59 -4.11 15.62
C PRO A 273 -3.12 -4.48 17.01
N PRO A 274 -2.24 -4.88 17.95
CA PRO A 274 -2.60 -5.01 19.36
C PRO A 274 -3.27 -3.74 19.88
N LYS A 275 -4.21 -3.91 20.81
CA LYS A 275 -4.85 -2.80 21.53
C LYS A 275 -3.87 -2.12 22.47
#